data_AF-A0AAW5MVM4-F1
#
_entry.id   AF-A0AAW5MVM4-F1
#
_cell.length_a   1.000
_cell.length_b   1.000
_cell.length_c   1.000
_cell.angle_alpha   90.00
_cell.angle_beta   90.00
_cell.angle_gamma   90.00
#
_symmetry.space_group_name_H-M   'P 1'
#
loop_
_entity.id
_entity.type
_entity.pdbx_description
1 polymer ?
#
loop_
_entity_poly.entity_id
_entity_poly.type
_entity_poly.pdbx_seq_one_letter_code
_entity_poly.pdbx_strand_id
1 'polypeptide(L)' 'KGFRGGNAIKVQLWWTVQATLFAWSPQVLYRWRAFLLRLFGAKIGKNVFILPSVNITYPWKLTLGDYGWIGDEVN' A
#
# COMPACT_ATOMS: atom_id res chain seq x y z
N LYS A 1 5.74 -20.52 -11.99
CA LYS A 1 5.33 -20.14 -10.61
C LYS A 1 4.90 -18.67 -10.65
N GLY A 2 3.60 -18.39 -10.59
CA GLY A 2 3.03 -17.11 -11.04
C GLY A 2 3.60 -15.88 -10.33
N PHE A 3 4.10 -14.92 -11.12
CA PHE A 3 4.74 -13.66 -10.72
C PHE A 3 3.98 -12.87 -9.63
N ARG A 4 2.66 -13.08 -9.54
CA ARG A 4 1.73 -12.37 -8.64
C ARG A 4 1.79 -12.82 -7.18
N GLY A 5 2.34 -14.01 -6.87
CA GLY A 5 2.53 -14.49 -5.49
C GLY A 5 1.25 -14.62 -4.65
N GLY A 6 0.05 -14.48 -5.25
CA GLY A 6 -1.25 -14.51 -4.59
C GLY A 6 -2.39 -14.71 -5.60
N ASN A 7 -3.59 -15.00 -5.09
CA ASN A 7 -4.79 -15.26 -5.89
C ASN A 7 -5.19 -13.99 -6.69
N ALA A 8 -5.52 -14.13 -7.99
CA ALA A 8 -5.85 -13.00 -8.87
C ALA A 8 -7.00 -12.14 -8.31
N ILE A 9 -7.93 -12.78 -7.60
CA ILE A 9 -9.05 -12.12 -6.91
C ILE A 9 -8.56 -11.09 -5.89
N LYS A 10 -7.47 -11.36 -5.15
CA LYS A 10 -6.91 -10.40 -4.19
C LYS A 10 -6.34 -9.16 -4.89
N VAL A 11 -5.75 -9.34 -6.08
CA VAL A 11 -5.23 -8.22 -6.90
C VAL A 11 -6.39 -7.37 -7.40
N GLN A 12 -7.44 -8.01 -7.94
CA GLN A 12 -8.62 -7.32 -8.42
C GLN A 12 -9.30 -6.53 -7.29
N LEU A 13 -9.49 -7.17 -6.13
CA LEU A 13 -10.09 -6.54 -4.95
C LEU A 13 -9.26 -5.35 -4.48
N TRP A 14 -7.93 -5.50 -4.47
CA TRP A 14 -7.02 -4.41 -4.14
C TRP A 14 -7.11 -3.27 -5.15
N TRP A 15 -7.17 -3.56 -6.45
CA TRP A 15 -7.34 -2.52 -7.47
C TRP A 15 -8.65 -1.75 -7.31
N THR A 16 -9.75 -2.43 -6.98
CA THR A 16 -11.03 -1.77 -6.67
C THR A 16 -10.93 -0.93 -5.40
N VAL A 17 -10.32 -1.45 -4.34
CA VAL A 17 -10.06 -0.71 -3.08
C VAL A 17 -9.17 0.49 -3.33
N GLN A 18 -8.15 0.36 -4.17
CA GLN A 18 -7.25 1.45 -4.51
C GLN A 18 -7.97 2.52 -5.35
N ALA A 19 -8.72 2.13 -6.38
CA ALA A 19 -9.47 3.06 -7.21
C ALA A 19 -10.61 3.78 -6.47
N THR A 20 -11.12 3.20 -5.38
CA THR A 20 -12.19 3.80 -4.56
C THR A 20 -11.61 4.49 -3.33
N LEU A 21 -11.08 3.72 -2.38
CA LEU A 21 -10.58 4.20 -1.09
C LEU A 21 -9.28 5.00 -1.21
N PHE A 22 -8.38 4.71 -2.16
CA PHE A 22 -7.18 5.54 -2.33
C PHE A 22 -7.44 6.81 -3.14
N ALA A 23 -8.27 6.74 -4.19
CA ALA A 23 -8.60 7.88 -5.04
C ALA A 23 -9.51 8.91 -4.33
N TRP A 24 -10.45 8.45 -3.49
CA TRP A 24 -11.32 9.35 -2.72
C TRP A 24 -10.69 9.85 -1.41
N SER A 25 -9.57 9.26 -0.96
CA SER A 25 -8.97 9.65 0.32
C SER A 25 -8.07 10.88 0.16
N PRO A 26 -8.37 12.01 0.83
CA PRO A 26 -7.50 13.19 0.80
C PRO A 26 -6.10 12.88 1.37
N GLN A 27 -5.13 13.66 0.91
CA GLN A 27 -3.67 13.53 1.13
C GLN A 27 -3.26 13.36 2.61
N VAL A 28 -4.12 13.81 3.54
CA VAL A 28 -3.90 13.84 4.99
C VAL A 28 -4.06 12.48 5.68
N LEU A 29 -4.76 11.51 5.07
CA LEU A 29 -5.10 10.23 5.69
C LEU A 29 -4.03 9.13 5.47
N TYR A 30 -2.74 9.46 5.64
CA TYR A 30 -1.63 8.50 5.54
C TYR A 30 -1.78 7.30 6.48
N ARG A 31 -2.37 7.51 7.67
CA ARG A 31 -2.67 6.44 8.63
C ARG A 31 -3.77 5.49 8.16
N TRP A 32 -4.77 6.00 7.45
CA TRP A 32 -5.87 5.19 6.89
C TRP A 32 -5.34 4.29 5.77
N ARG A 33 -4.51 4.84 4.89
CA ARG A 33 -3.82 4.07 3.84
C ARG A 33 -2.95 2.98 4.46
N ALA A 34 -2.12 3.32 5.45
CA ALA A 34 -1.30 2.35 6.17
C ALA A 34 -2.15 1.26 6.86
N PHE A 35 -3.33 1.60 7.37
CA PHE A 35 -4.26 0.63 7.94
C PHE A 35 -4.81 -0.35 6.90
N LEU A 36 -5.27 0.16 5.74
CA LEU A 36 -5.74 -0.69 4.63
C LEU A 36 -4.63 -1.60 4.09
N LEU A 37 -3.42 -1.06 3.93
CA LEU A 37 -2.25 -1.82 3.52
C LEU A 37 -1.95 -2.95 4.52
N ARG A 38 -1.96 -2.65 5.82
CA ARG A 38 -1.80 -3.68 6.87
C ARG A 38 -2.89 -4.73 6.83
N LEU A 39 -4.14 -4.34 6.57
CA LEU A 39 -5.27 -5.26 6.44
C LEU A 39 -5.08 -6.24 5.26
N PHE A 40 -4.51 -5.76 4.16
CA PHE A 40 -4.15 -6.59 3.01
C PHE A 40 -2.85 -7.40 3.17
N GLY A 41 -2.18 -7.31 4.33
CA GLY A 41 -0.98 -8.07 4.65
C GLY A 41 0.34 -7.33 4.46
N ALA A 42 0.32 -6.01 4.23
CA ALA A 42 1.53 -5.21 4.26
C ALA A 42 2.10 -5.14 5.68
N LYS A 43 3.41 -5.29 5.81
CA LYS A 43 4.11 -5.09 7.08
C LYS A 43 4.60 -3.66 7.13
N ILE A 44 3.90 -2.78 7.84
CA ILE A 44 4.29 -1.37 7.98
C ILE A 44 4.69 -1.13 9.44
N GLY A 45 5.91 -0.65 9.67
CA GLY A 45 6.43 -0.27 10.98
C GLY A 45 5.78 0.97 11.58
N LYS A 46 6.31 1.43 12.72
CA LYS A 46 5.94 2.68 13.39
C LYS A 46 6.49 3.88 12.63
N ASN A 47 5.67 4.94 12.58
CA ASN A 47 6.02 6.25 12.07
C ASN A 47 6.53 6.27 10.61
N VAL A 48 5.91 5.46 9.76
CA VAL A 48 6.20 5.39 8.33
C VAL A 48 5.41 6.47 7.59
N PHE A 49 6.12 7.33 6.86
CA PHE A 49 5.51 8.34 6.01
C PHE A 49 5.37 7.80 4.59
N ILE A 50 4.13 7.66 4.14
CA ILE A 50 3.79 7.24 2.79
C ILE A 50 3.34 8.48 2.03
N LEU A 51 4.14 8.88 1.05
CA LEU A 51 3.76 9.99 0.20
C LEU A 51 2.53 9.59 -0.64
N PRO A 52 1.63 10.54 -0.90
CA PRO A 52 0.45 10.32 -1.72
C PRO A 52 0.79 9.98 -3.18
N SER A 53 2.00 10.30 -3.62
CA SER A 53 2.52 9.97 -4.95
C SER A 53 2.84 8.48 -5.11
N VAL A 54 2.95 7.73 -4.01
CA VAL A 54 3.34 6.31 -4.06
C VAL A 54 2.14 5.44 -4.39
N ASN A 55 2.22 4.75 -5.54
CA ASN A 55 1.23 3.76 -5.96
C ASN A 55 1.69 2.35 -5.56
N ILE A 56 0.85 1.60 -4.86
CA ILE A 56 1.24 0.30 -4.28
C ILE A 56 0.48 -0.81 -5.00
N THR A 57 1.12 -1.44 -5.97
CA THR A 57 0.46 -2.50 -6.78
C THR A 57 0.18 -3.77 -5.98
N TYR A 58 1.04 -4.12 -5.01
CA TYR A 58 0.97 -5.37 -4.25
C TYR A 58 1.21 -5.15 -2.75
N PRO A 59 0.17 -4.90 -1.95
CA PRO A 59 0.31 -4.57 -0.54
C PRO A 59 0.90 -5.71 0.29
N TRP A 60 0.53 -6.97 0.02
CA TRP A 60 1.05 -8.13 0.75
C TRP A 60 2.55 -8.42 0.53
N LYS A 61 3.17 -7.82 -0.50
CA LYS A 61 4.62 -7.89 -0.72
C LYS A 61 5.35 -6.71 -0.10
N LEU A 62 4.62 -5.69 0.35
CA LEU A 62 5.18 -4.46 0.90
C LEU A 62 5.61 -4.69 2.36
N THR A 63 6.89 -4.48 2.64
CA THR A 63 7.43 -4.46 3.99
C THR A 63 8.20 -3.16 4.20
N LEU A 64 7.73 -2.34 5.13
CA LEU A 64 8.31 -1.06 5.53
C LEU A 64 8.76 -1.17 6.99
N GLY A 65 10.03 -0.90 7.24
CA GLY A 65 10.59 -0.83 8.60
C GLY A 65 10.11 0.41 9.36
N ASP A 66 10.43 0.46 10.65
CA ASP A 66 10.17 1.63 11.48
C ASP A 66 10.92 2.87 10.95
N TYR A 67 10.29 4.05 11.02
CA TYR A 67 10.84 5.33 10.52
C TYR A 67 11.18 5.37 9.02
N GLY A 68 10.58 4.49 8.22
CA GLY A 68 10.71 4.52 6.76
C GLY A 68 10.02 5.73 6.13
N TRP A 69 10.71 6.42 5.24
CA TRP A 69 10.12 7.38 4.32
C TRP A 69 10.00 6.72 2.96
N ILE A 70 8.75 6.54 2.48
CA ILE A 70 8.49 6.06 1.12
C ILE A 70 7.96 7.24 0.32
N GLY A 71 8.86 7.82 -0.47
CA GLY A 71 8.70 9.15 -1.02
C GLY A 71 9.28 9.35 -2.40
N ASP A 72 10.35 8.65 -2.73
CA ASP A 72 11.04 8.86 -3.97
C ASP A 72 11.19 7.53 -4.70
N GLU A 73 10.75 7.57 -5.95
CA GLU A 73 10.96 6.56 -6.96
C GLU A 73 12.47 6.28 -7.07
N VAL A 74 12.96 5.31 -6.30
CA VAL A 74 14.28 4.74 -6.57
C VAL A 74 14.17 3.96 -7.87
N ASN A 75 14.61 4.62 -8.94
CA ASN A 75 14.73 4.12 -10.31
C ASN A 75 15.55 2.83 -10.36
#